data_AF-W7ATC8-F1
#
_entry.id   AF-W7ATC8-F1
#
_cell.length_a   1.000
_cell.length_b   1.000
_cell.length_c   1.000
_cell.angle_alpha   90.00
_cell.angle_beta   90.00
_cell.angle_gamma   90.00
#
_symmetry.space_group_name_H-M   'P 1'
#
loop_
_entity.id
_entity.type
_entity.pdbx_description
1 polymer ?
#
loop_
_entity_poly.entity_id
_entity_poly.type
_entity_poly.pdbx_seq_one_letter_code
_entity_poly.pdbx_strand_id
1 'polypeptide(L)'
;MIRIMVVDDHVVVRRGLSYIINEQSDMQVVSDAADGLEAMMKLEQNEVDVILMDLSMPPGENGLVTTKKNQGSKRESQSIDYDNA
;
A
#
# COMPACT_ATOMS: atom_id res chain seq x y z
N MET A 1 -11.32 8.19 -10.12
CA MET A 1 -9.89 8.36 -9.81
C MET A 1 -9.58 7.48 -8.62
N ILE A 2 -8.83 6.41 -8.82
CA ILE A 2 -8.38 5.46 -7.80
C ILE A 2 -7.10 6.03 -7.18
N ARG A 3 -7.11 6.26 -5.87
CA ARG A 3 -6.01 6.87 -5.13
C ARG A 3 -5.14 5.77 -4.54
N ILE A 4 -3.90 5.73 -4.95
CA ILE A 4 -2.97 4.65 -4.64
C ILE A 4 -1.87 5.17 -3.72
N MET A 5 -1.52 4.38 -2.71
CA MET A 5 -0.28 4.55 -1.95
C MET A 5 0.71 3.44 -2.34
N VAL A 6 1.97 3.80 -2.59
CA VAL A 6 3.04 2.82 -2.88
C VAL A 6 3.98 2.71 -1.68
N VAL A 7 4.16 1.50 -1.16
CA VAL A 7 4.98 1.23 0.04
C VAL A 7 6.06 0.22 -0.33
N ASP A 8 7.32 0.64 -0.32
CA ASP A 8 8.47 -0.17 -0.73
C ASP A 8 9.75 0.47 -0.19
N ASP A 9 10.70 -0.29 0.35
CA ASP A 9 11.95 0.24 0.92
C ASP A 9 12.92 0.76 -0.17
N HIS A 10 12.71 0.41 -1.44
CA HIS A 10 13.50 0.84 -2.57
C HIS A 10 12.91 2.07 -3.29
N VAL A 11 13.59 3.21 -3.13
CA VAL A 11 13.18 4.49 -3.76
C VAL A 11 13.03 4.41 -5.29
N VAL A 12 13.84 3.58 -5.96
CA VAL A 12 13.77 3.41 -7.43
C VAL A 12 12.47 2.73 -7.83
N VAL A 13 12.03 1.72 -7.06
CA VAL A 13 10.78 1.00 -7.30
C VAL A 13 9.59 1.93 -7.09
N ARG A 14 9.56 2.67 -5.97
CA ARG A 14 8.50 3.66 -5.71
C ARG A 14 8.33 4.67 -6.83
N ARG A 15 9.44 5.23 -7.33
CA ARG A 15 9.42 6.21 -8.43
C ARG A 15 8.95 5.58 -9.74
N GLY A 16 9.43 4.38 -10.08
CA GLY A 16 9.02 3.67 -11.29
C GLY A 16 7.54 3.33 -11.29
N LEU A 17 7.04 2.75 -10.20
CA LEU A 17 5.62 2.44 -10.03
C LEU A 17 4.76 3.70 -10.06
N SER A 18 5.17 4.76 -9.36
CA SER A 18 4.45 6.04 -9.37
C SER A 18 4.35 6.64 -10.77
N TYR A 19 5.43 6.57 -11.55
CA TYR A 19 5.40 7.02 -12.94
C TYR A 19 4.37 6.23 -13.77
N ILE A 20 4.45 4.89 -13.75
CA ILE A 20 3.57 4.02 -14.55
C ILE A 20 2.09 4.18 -14.16
N ILE A 21 1.82 4.27 -12.85
CA ILE A 21 0.46 4.42 -12.32
C ILE A 21 -0.13 5.78 -12.70
N ASN A 22 0.65 6.86 -12.59
CA ASN A 22 0.18 8.21 -12.90
C ASN A 22 -0.06 8.45 -14.40
N GLU A 23 0.45 7.59 -15.28
CA GLU A 23 0.09 7.60 -16.70
C GLU A 23 -1.33 7.04 -16.97
N GLN A 24 -1.95 6.36 -16.00
CA GLN A 24 -3.32 5.85 -16.15
C GLN A 24 -4.33 6.97 -15.87
N SER A 25 -5.29 7.16 -16.78
CA SER A 25 -6.27 8.25 -16.69
C SER A 25 -7.25 8.15 -15.51
N ASP A 26 -7.37 6.97 -14.91
CA ASP A 26 -8.30 6.67 -13.82
C ASP A 26 -7.61 6.40 -12.48
N MET A 27 -6.27 6.50 -12.41
CA MET A 27 -5.48 6.24 -11.21
C MET A 27 -4.53 7.39 -10.89
N GLN A 28 -4.15 7.49 -9.61
CA GLN A 28 -3.16 8.47 -9.16
C GLN A 28 -2.45 7.96 -7.91
N VAL A 29 -1.12 8.05 -7.88
CA VAL A 29 -0.37 7.90 -6.64
C VAL A 29 -0.49 9.18 -5.82
N VAL A 30 -1.14 9.08 -4.66
CA VAL A 30 -1.38 10.21 -3.76
C VAL A 30 -0.37 10.27 -2.61
N SER A 31 0.33 9.17 -2.35
CA SER A 31 1.35 9.08 -1.31
C SER A 31 2.30 7.91 -1.56
N ASP A 32 3.51 7.97 -1.04
CA ASP A 32 4.44 6.85 -0.97
C ASP A 32 4.98 6.67 0.45
N ALA A 33 5.59 5.52 0.78
CA ALA A 33 6.26 5.28 2.05
C ALA A 33 7.40 4.26 1.88
N ALA A 34 8.45 4.36 2.70
CA ALA A 34 9.58 3.46 2.70
C ALA A 34 9.39 2.25 3.64
N ASP A 35 8.40 2.30 4.53
CA ASP A 35 8.07 1.23 5.46
C ASP A 35 6.60 1.32 5.93
N GLY A 36 6.15 0.33 6.69
CA GLY A 36 4.78 0.26 7.22
C GLY A 36 4.45 1.36 8.23
N LEU A 37 5.41 1.84 9.02
CA LEU A 37 5.16 2.90 10.01
C LEU A 37 4.90 4.24 9.30
N GLU A 38 5.74 4.57 8.32
CA GLU A 38 5.54 5.74 7.47
C GLU A 38 4.22 5.65 6.70
N ALA A 39 3.87 4.46 6.19
CA ALA A 39 2.60 4.22 5.52
C ALA A 39 1.40 4.52 6.44
N MET A 40 1.41 4.02 7.68
CA MET A 40 0.36 4.27 8.66
C MET A 40 0.23 5.77 9.01
N MET A 41 1.34 6.46 9.24
CA MET A 41 1.31 7.91 9.51
C MET A 41 0.74 8.70 8.32
N LYS A 42 1.09 8.31 7.10
CA LYS A 42 0.61 8.96 5.89
C LYS A 42 -0.82 8.59 5.54
N LEU A 43 -1.32 7.42 5.94
CA LEU A 43 -2.72 7.01 5.74
C LEU A 43 -3.71 7.88 6.53
N GLU A 44 -3.33 8.38 7.70
CA GLU A 44 -4.18 9.30 8.47
C GLU A 44 -4.35 10.66 7.77
N GLN A 45 -3.41 11.03 6.90
CA GLN A 45 -3.34 12.34 6.25
C GLN A 45 -3.84 12.31 4.80
N ASN A 46 -3.98 11.13 4.19
CA ASN A 46 -4.29 10.97 2.77
C ASN A 46 -5.48 10.04 2.58
N GLU A 47 -6.41 10.42 1.71
CA GLU A 47 -7.48 9.51 1.30
C GLU A 47 -6.94 8.51 0.27
N VAL A 48 -6.76 7.26 0.70
CA VAL A 48 -6.21 6.16 -0.12
C VAL A 48 -7.28 5.11 -0.33
N ASP A 49 -7.47 4.68 -1.58
CA ASP A 49 -8.39 3.61 -1.95
C ASP A 49 -7.68 2.24 -1.96
N VAL A 50 -6.42 2.23 -2.42
CA VAL A 50 -5.59 1.03 -2.57
C VAL A 50 -4.17 1.29 -2.11
N ILE A 51 -3.57 0.31 -1.41
CA ILE A 51 -2.14 0.31 -1.09
C ILE A 51 -1.48 -0.80 -1.88
N LEU A 52 -0.42 -0.44 -2.59
CA LEU A 52 0.51 -1.37 -3.19
C LEU A 52 1.74 -1.44 -2.28
N MET A 53 1.85 -2.52 -1.51
CA MET A 53 2.91 -2.69 -0.52
C MET A 53 3.81 -3.87 -0.88
N ASP A 54 5.12 -3.66 -0.80
CA ASP A 54 6.10 -4.72 -0.90
C ASP A 54 5.98 -5.69 0.28
N LEU A 55 6.16 -6.97 -0.01
CA LEU A 55 6.05 -8.04 0.96
C LEU A 55 7.35 -8.26 1.73
N SER A 56 8.48 -7.85 1.16
CA SER A 56 9.83 -8.16 1.66
C SER A 56 10.58 -6.89 2.07
N MET A 57 10.10 -6.23 3.14
CA MET A 57 10.75 -5.05 3.74
C MET A 57 11.44 -5.37 5.08
N PRO A 58 12.60 -6.05 5.12
CA PRO A 58 13.32 -6.31 6.36
C PRO A 58 13.90 -5.03 6.99
N PRO A 59 13.93 -4.87 8.34
CA PRO A 59 13.42 -5.77 9.39
C PRO A 59 11.98 -5.41 9.83
N GLY A 60 11.21 -4.72 8.99
CA GLY A 60 9.88 -4.20 9.28
C GLY A 60 8.74 -5.16 8.91
N GLU A 61 7.55 -4.91 9.46
CA GLU A 61 6.37 -5.77 9.34
C GLU A 61 6.04 -6.20 7.90
N ASN A 62 5.87 -7.52 7.73
CA ASN A 62 5.49 -8.17 6.47
C ASN A 62 4.14 -7.63 5.95
N GLY A 63 4.21 -6.87 4.86
CA GLY A 63 3.44 -7.12 3.63
C GLY A 63 1.92 -7.34 3.66
N LEU A 64 1.11 -6.67 4.49
CA LEU A 64 -0.35 -6.67 4.29
C LEU A 64 -0.99 -5.32 4.61
N VAL A 65 -1.57 -4.66 3.60
CA VAL A 65 -2.52 -3.55 3.82
C VAL A 65 -3.84 -3.75 3.06
N THR A 66 -4.91 -3.84 3.85
CA THR A 66 -6.30 -4.10 3.45
C THR A 66 -6.99 -2.83 2.93
N THR A 67 -7.58 -2.92 1.72
CA THR A 67 -8.40 -1.88 1.08
C THR A 67 -9.69 -1.59 1.84
N LYS A 68 -10.02 -0.31 2.06
CA LYS A 68 -11.31 0.15 2.61
C LYS A 68 -12.37 0.11 1.51
N LYS A 69 -13.20 -0.93 1.45
CA LYS A 69 -14.44 -0.88 0.64
C LYS A 69 -15.59 -0.37 1.49
N ASN A 70 -16.18 0.73 1.05
CA ASN A 70 -17.49 1.21 1.48
C ASN A 70 -18.49 0.05 1.37
N GLN A 71 -18.83 -0.59 2.49
CA GLN A 71 -20.16 -1.15 2.78
C GLN A 71 -20.21 -1.67 4.22
N GLY A 72 -21.33 -1.36 4.89
CA GLY A 72 -21.55 -1.65 6.29
C GLY A 72 -21.44 -3.13 6.66
N SER A 73 -21.26 -3.35 7.96
CA SER A 73 -21.27 -4.64 8.65
C SER A 73 -20.02 -5.53 8.50
N LYS A 74 -19.22 -5.49 9.57
CA LYS A 74 -18.51 -6.63 10.19
C LYS A 74 -17.41 -7.37 9.37
N ARG A 75 -16.21 -7.35 9.99
CA ARG A 75 -15.30 -8.49 10.32
C ARG A 75 -14.05 -8.77 9.47
N GLU A 76 -13.04 -9.20 10.26
CA GLU A 76 -11.97 -10.19 10.05
C GLU A 76 -10.85 -9.90 9.05
N SER A 77 -9.66 -9.62 9.61
CA SER A 77 -8.37 -9.73 8.94
C SER A 77 -7.91 -11.19 9.00
N GLN A 78 -7.61 -11.80 7.85
CA GLN A 78 -6.97 -13.12 7.78
C GLN A 78 -5.58 -12.98 7.16
N SER A 79 -4.56 -13.32 7.94
CA SER A 79 -3.19 -13.49 7.51
C SER A 79 -3.01 -14.91 6.97
N ILE A 80 -2.49 -15.06 5.75
CA ILE A 80 -1.93 -16.33 5.27
C ILE A 80 -0.43 -16.11 5.14
N ASP A 81 0.30 -16.76 6.02
CA ASP A 81 1.75 -16.85 6.01
C ASP A 81 2.16 -17.97 5.03
N TYR A 82 2.98 -17.65 4.04
CA TYR A 82 3.52 -18.62 3.07
C TYR A 82 4.94 -19.09 3.40
N ASP A 83 5.53 -18.68 4.54
CA ASP A 83 6.90 -19.08 4.92
C ASP A 83 6.97 -20.42 5.68
N ASN A 84 6.16 -21.41 5.28
CA ASN A 84 6.40 -22.81 5.62
C ASN A 84 6.02 -23.74 4.45
N ALA A 85 6.99 -23.97 3.57
CA ALA A 85 7.10 -25.18 2.75
C ALA A 85 8.58 -25.57 2.60
#